data_AF-A0A925WM09-F1
#
_entry.id   AF-A0A925WM09-F1
#
_cell.length_a   1.000
_cell.length_b   1.000
_cell.length_c   1.000
_cell.angle_alpha   90.00
_cell.angle_beta   90.00
_cell.angle_gamma   90.00
#
_symmetry.space_group_name_H-M   'P 1'
#
loop_
_entity.id
_entity.type
_entity.pdbx_description
1 polymer ?
#
loop_
_entity_poly.entity_id
_entity_poly.type
_entity_poly.pdbx_seq_one_letter_code
_entity_poly.pdbx_strand_id
1 'polypeptide(L)'
;AVLLWGSLGALLVIALLWTRDRSALATALLRGGLLTVGGVVVIVLGVIIAWDSFFTTFHQLFFQDGTWIFYYSDTLIRLFPEQFWFDAALLIGGLTVGGALLLIVIARRMMQNTANFGASA
;
A
#
# COMPACT_ATOMS: atom_id res chain seq x y z
N ALA A 1 -8.01 -5.22 18.28
CA ALA A 1 -7.61 -4.90 16.89
C ALA A 1 -6.09 -5.02 16.69
N VAL A 2 -5.26 -4.25 17.42
CA VAL A 2 -3.79 -4.23 17.24
C VAL A 2 -3.14 -5.61 17.38
N LEU A 3 -3.52 -6.40 18.39
CA LEU A 3 -3.00 -7.76 18.57
C LEU A 3 -3.37 -8.69 17.42
N LEU A 4 -4.59 -8.58 16.87
CA LEU A 4 -5.06 -9.43 15.75
C LEU A 4 -4.30 -9.12 14.45
N TRP A 5 -4.13 -7.84 14.13
CA TRP A 5 -3.34 -7.42 12.96
C TRP A 5 -1.85 -7.75 13.12
N GLY A 6 -1.32 -7.61 14.33
CA GLY A 6 0.04 -8.03 14.66
C GLY A 6 0.25 -9.54 14.48
N SER A 7 -0.70 -10.36 14.94
CA SER A 7 -0.66 -11.82 14.76
C SER A 7 -0.76 -12.24 13.29
N LEU A 8 -1.63 -11.61 12.50
CA LEU A 8 -1.73 -11.87 11.06
C LEU A 8 -0.43 -11.49 10.33
N GLY A 9 0.16 -10.35 10.67
CA GLY A 9 1.46 -9.93 10.13
C GLY A 9 2.58 -10.91 10.48
N ALA A 10 2.64 -11.35 11.74
CA ALA A 10 3.62 -12.33 12.19
C ALA A 10 3.45 -13.68 11.48
N LEU A 11 2.22 -14.17 11.33
CA LEU A 11 1.91 -15.39 10.59
C LEU A 11 2.30 -15.29 9.12
N LEU A 12 2.08 -14.14 8.49
CA LEU A 12 2.52 -13.89 7.11
C LEU A 12 4.04 -13.94 7.00
N VAL A 13 4.77 -13.28 7.92
CA VAL A 13 6.24 -13.32 7.94
C VAL A 13 6.75 -14.75 8.16
N ILE A 14 6.18 -15.49 9.11
CA ILE A 14 6.54 -16.89 9.38
C ILE A 14 6.27 -17.75 8.15
N ALA A 15 5.11 -17.61 7.51
CA ALA A 15 4.78 -18.33 6.29
C ALA A 15 5.79 -18.02 5.17
N LEU A 16 6.14 -16.75 4.97
CA LEU A 16 7.14 -16.34 3.98
C LEU A 16 8.52 -16.93 4.30
N LEU A 17 8.94 -16.95 5.58
CA LEU A 17 10.21 -17.54 6.02
C LEU A 17 10.22 -19.08 5.89
N TRP A 18 9.07 -19.73 6.04
CA TRP A 18 8.92 -21.18 5.94
C TRP A 18 8.84 -21.67 4.49
N THR A 19 8.60 -20.77 3.51
CA THR A 19 8.60 -21.17 2.10
C THR A 19 9.98 -21.69 1.67
N ARG A 20 10.03 -22.98 1.31
CA ARG A 20 11.24 -23.60 0.75
C ARG A 20 11.45 -23.25 -0.72
N ASP A 21 10.37 -23.02 -1.47
CA ASP A 21 10.45 -22.59 -2.86
C ASP A 21 10.72 -21.09 -2.95
N ARG A 22 12.02 -20.75 -3.04
CA ARG A 22 12.49 -19.36 -3.16
C ARG A 22 12.07 -18.72 -4.48
N SER A 23 11.83 -19.50 -5.53
CA SER A 23 11.40 -19.01 -6.84
C SER A 23 9.94 -18.58 -6.82
N ALA A 24 9.07 -19.39 -6.23
CA ALA A 24 7.66 -19.06 -6.02
C ALA A 24 7.51 -17.82 -5.11
N LEU A 25 8.27 -17.76 -4.00
CA LEU A 25 8.29 -16.61 -3.11
C LEU A 25 8.72 -15.33 -3.85
N ALA A 26 9.81 -15.36 -4.61
CA ALA A 26 10.28 -14.20 -5.36
C ALA A 26 9.22 -13.72 -6.38
N THR A 27 8.60 -14.65 -7.10
CA THR A 27 7.53 -14.31 -8.05
C THR A 27 6.33 -13.66 -7.37
N ALA A 28 5.93 -14.18 -6.19
CA ALA A 28 4.83 -13.62 -5.41
C ALA A 28 5.15 -12.19 -4.91
N LEU A 29 6.36 -11.98 -4.37
CA LEU A 29 6.81 -10.66 -3.91
C LEU A 29 6.89 -9.64 -5.06
N LEU A 30 7.38 -10.06 -6.22
CA LEU A 30 7.45 -9.21 -7.41
C LEU A 30 6.04 -8.80 -7.88
N ARG A 31 5.13 -9.76 -8.04
CA ARG A 31 3.75 -9.51 -8.48
C ARG A 31 2.99 -8.65 -7.48
N GLY A 32 3.09 -8.97 -6.19
CA GLY A 32 2.48 -8.20 -5.11
C GLY A 32 2.97 -6.76 -5.10
N GLY A 33 4.27 -6.54 -5.17
CA GLY A 33 4.83 -5.19 -5.24
C GLY A 33 4.37 -4.42 -6.49
N LEU A 34 4.35 -5.06 -7.66
CA LEU A 34 3.87 -4.43 -8.90
C LEU A 34 2.38 -4.08 -8.84
N LEU A 35 1.55 -4.97 -8.28
CA LEU A 35 0.13 -4.71 -8.07
C LEU A 35 -0.09 -3.53 -7.11
N THR A 36 0.67 -3.46 -6.02
CA THR A 36 0.59 -2.34 -5.08
C THR A 36 0.96 -1.02 -5.74
N VAL A 37 2.10 -0.97 -6.45
CA VAL A 37 2.52 0.25 -7.18
C VAL A 37 1.47 0.64 -8.23
N GLY A 38 1.00 -0.32 -9.03
CA GLY A 38 -0.03 -0.08 -10.04
C GLY A 38 -1.34 0.43 -9.42
N GLY A 39 -1.77 -0.15 -8.30
CA GLY A 39 -2.96 0.29 -7.56
C GLY A 39 -2.84 1.72 -7.05
N VAL A 40 -1.69 2.08 -6.46
CA VAL A 40 -1.42 3.46 -6.03
C VAL A 40 -1.45 4.44 -7.22
N VAL A 41 -0.84 4.07 -8.35
CA VAL A 41 -0.87 4.90 -9.57
C VAL A 41 -2.31 5.11 -10.06
N VAL A 42 -3.13 4.06 -10.10
CA VAL A 42 -4.55 4.17 -10.49
C VAL A 42 -5.32 5.10 -9.54
N ILE A 43 -5.10 4.99 -8.23
CA ILE A 43 -5.73 5.87 -7.24
C ILE A 43 -5.32 7.33 -7.48
N VAL A 44 -4.03 7.61 -7.66
CA VAL A 44 -3.52 8.97 -7.90
C VAL A 44 -4.08 9.55 -9.20
N LEU A 45 -4.16 8.75 -10.27
CA LEU A 45 -4.79 9.18 -11.52
C LEU A 45 -6.28 9.51 -11.31
N GLY A 46 -7.01 8.69 -10.55
CA GLY A 46 -8.41 8.95 -10.19
C GLY A 46 -8.59 10.26 -9.43
N VAL A 47 -7.71 10.53 -8.45
CA VAL A 47 -7.66 11.79 -7.70
C VAL A 47 -7.47 12.99 -8.63
N ILE A 48 -6.52 12.91 -9.58
CA ILE A 48 -6.17 14.02 -10.48
C ILE A 48 -7.26 14.28 -11.53
N ILE A 49 -7.85 13.22 -12.09
CA ILE A 49 -8.77 13.32 -13.23
C ILE A 49 -10.21 13.56 -12.78
N ALA A 50 -10.61 13.03 -11.61
CA ALA A 50 -12.00 12.98 -11.16
C ALA A 50 -12.14 13.24 -9.66
N TRP A 51 -11.55 14.33 -9.16
CA TRP A 51 -11.51 14.68 -7.73
C TRP A 51 -12.87 14.56 -7.02
N ASP A 52 -13.91 15.23 -7.51
CA ASP A 52 -15.23 15.26 -6.83
C ASP A 52 -15.85 13.86 -6.70
N SER A 53 -15.72 13.03 -7.74
CA SER A 53 -16.21 11.65 -7.74
C SER A 53 -15.38 10.78 -6.81
N PHE A 54 -14.04 10.91 -6.84
CA PHE A 54 -13.14 10.17 -5.97
C PHE A 54 -13.41 10.51 -4.50
N PHE A 55 -13.44 11.80 -4.17
CA PHE A 55 -13.67 12.29 -2.82
C PHE A 55 -15.02 11.78 -2.28
N THR A 56 -16.10 11.97 -3.04
CA THR A 56 -17.44 11.53 -2.63
C THR A 56 -17.51 10.02 -2.44
N THR A 57 -17.04 9.24 -3.42
CA THR A 57 -17.09 7.77 -3.36
C THR A 57 -16.28 7.23 -2.20
N PHE A 58 -15.07 7.78 -1.97
CA PHE A 58 -14.23 7.37 -0.86
C PHE A 58 -14.95 7.59 0.49
N HIS A 59 -15.53 8.78 0.71
CA HIS A 59 -16.18 9.06 1.99
C HIS A 59 -17.47 8.25 2.20
N GLN A 60 -18.25 8.00 1.14
CA GLN A 60 -19.45 7.17 1.20
C GLN A 60 -19.17 5.71 1.59
N LEU A 61 -17.97 5.19 1.33
CA LEU A 61 -17.61 3.83 1.75
C LEU A 61 -17.44 3.70 3.27
N PHE A 62 -17.08 4.78 3.96
CA PHE A 62 -16.69 4.73 5.37
C PHE A 62 -17.64 5.47 6.31
N PHE A 63 -18.47 6.36 5.79
CA PHE A 63 -19.27 7.28 6.58
C PHE A 63 -20.73 7.30 6.11
N GLN A 64 -21.62 7.99 6.85
CA GLN A 64 -23.02 8.26 6.45
C GLN A 64 -23.19 9.64 5.79
N ASP A 65 -24.08 9.76 4.80
CA ASP A 65 -24.27 11.02 4.04
C ASP A 65 -24.38 12.26 4.95
N GLY A 66 -23.65 13.32 4.58
CA GLY A 66 -23.61 14.57 5.32
C GLY A 66 -22.65 14.61 6.52
N THR A 67 -21.95 13.52 6.85
CA THR A 67 -21.02 13.48 8.00
C THR A 67 -19.55 13.77 7.66
N TRP A 68 -19.22 13.99 6.38
CA TRP A 68 -17.86 14.24 5.90
C TRP A 68 -17.68 15.57 5.16
N ILE A 69 -18.76 16.37 5.03
CA ILE A 69 -18.69 17.71 4.47
C ILE A 69 -18.83 18.68 5.63
N PHE A 70 -17.79 19.49 5.85
CA PHE A 70 -17.71 20.38 7.01
C PHE A 70 -17.61 21.84 6.58
N TYR A 71 -18.11 22.74 7.42
CA TYR A 71 -17.86 24.16 7.29
C TYR A 71 -16.48 24.52 7.85
N TYR A 72 -15.88 25.60 7.38
CA TYR A 72 -14.60 26.10 7.92
C TYR A 72 -14.64 26.47 9.41
N SER A 73 -15.84 26.73 9.95
CA SER A 73 -16.04 26.98 11.39
C SER A 73 -15.97 25.71 12.23
N ASP A 74 -16.12 24.53 11.61
CA ASP A 74 -16.22 23.26 12.33
C ASP A 74 -14.87 22.90 12.96
N THR A 75 -14.93 22.40 14.19
CA THR A 75 -13.73 22.10 14.99
C THR A 75 -12.81 21.10 14.28
N LEU A 76 -13.35 20.13 13.54
CA LEU A 76 -12.56 19.09 12.90
C LEU A 76 -11.63 19.65 11.81
N ILE A 77 -12.14 20.48 10.88
CA ILE A 77 -11.31 21.10 9.83
C ILE A 77 -10.32 22.11 10.43
N ARG A 78 -10.65 22.77 11.54
CA ARG A 78 -9.72 23.70 12.20
C ARG A 78 -8.55 22.98 12.88
N LEU A 79 -8.79 21.80 13.46
CA LEU A 79 -7.74 20.98 14.09
C LEU A 79 -6.94 20.17 13.08
N PHE A 80 -7.61 19.66 12.04
CA PHE A 80 -7.02 18.84 10.97
C PHE A 80 -7.31 19.50 9.62
N PRO A 81 -6.60 20.59 9.29
CA PRO A 81 -6.80 21.32 8.05
C PRO A 81 -6.45 20.45 6.84
N GLU A 82 -6.84 20.90 5.64
CA GLU A 82 -6.57 20.19 4.38
C GLU A 82 -5.09 19.76 4.24
N GLN A 83 -4.15 20.64 4.59
CA GLN A 83 -2.72 20.34 4.56
C GLN A 83 -2.34 19.11 5.39
N PHE A 84 -2.94 18.93 6.57
CA PHE A 84 -2.68 17.76 7.40
C PHE A 84 -3.05 16.45 6.68
N TRP A 85 -4.21 16.43 6.01
CA TRP A 85 -4.67 15.26 5.27
C TRP A 85 -3.83 15.01 4.02
N PHE A 86 -3.42 16.07 3.32
CA PHE A 86 -2.51 15.98 2.18
C PHE A 86 -1.15 15.39 2.59
N ASP A 87 -0.55 15.91 3.65
CA ASP A 87 0.74 15.42 4.17
C ASP A 87 0.63 13.96 4.65
N ALA A 88 -0.46 13.60 5.34
CA ALA A 88 -0.72 12.24 5.76
C ALA A 88 -0.86 11.29 4.56
N ALA A 89 -1.59 11.68 3.52
CA ALA A 89 -1.74 10.90 2.30
C ALA A 89 -0.41 10.70 1.58
N LEU A 90 0.43 11.75 1.49
CA LEU A 90 1.77 11.67 0.93
C LEU A 90 2.67 10.72 1.72
N LEU A 91 2.67 10.82 3.04
CA LEU A 91 3.49 9.95 3.89
C LEU A 91 3.06 8.49 3.74
N ILE A 92 1.77 8.19 3.83
CA ILE A 92 1.24 6.83 3.72
C ILE A 92 1.48 6.28 2.31
N GLY A 93 1.20 7.07 1.28
CA GLY A 93 1.44 6.69 -0.11
C GLY A 93 2.92 6.43 -0.39
N GLY A 94 3.80 7.32 0.11
CA GLY A 94 5.25 7.20 -0.03
C GLY A 94 5.81 5.96 0.65
N LEU A 95 5.40 5.68 1.90
CA LEU A 95 5.78 4.46 2.61
C LEU A 95 5.27 3.20 1.91
N THR A 96 4.04 3.23 1.38
CA THR A 96 3.43 2.11 0.65
C THR A 96 4.19 1.79 -0.64
N VAL A 97 4.47 2.81 -1.45
CA VAL A 97 5.24 2.66 -2.70
C VAL A 97 6.68 2.26 -2.39
N GLY A 98 7.32 2.91 -1.41
CA GLY A 98 8.68 2.58 -0.99
C GLY A 98 8.81 1.12 -0.54
N GLY A 99 7.88 0.64 0.28
CA GLY A 99 7.82 -0.77 0.70
C GLY A 99 7.61 -1.72 -0.47
N ALA A 100 6.69 -1.41 -1.38
CA ALA A 100 6.44 -2.22 -2.57
C ALA A 100 7.67 -2.30 -3.51
N LEU A 101 8.35 -1.16 -3.74
CA LEU A 101 9.58 -1.10 -4.52
C LEU A 101 10.70 -1.90 -3.87
N LEU A 102 10.85 -1.83 -2.55
CA LEU A 102 11.81 -2.65 -1.82
C LEU A 102 11.56 -4.14 -2.03
N LEU A 103 10.31 -4.60 -1.93
CA LEU A 103 9.94 -6.00 -2.18
C LEU A 103 10.21 -6.43 -3.62
N ILE A 104 9.96 -5.55 -4.60
CA ILE A 104 10.30 -5.80 -6.02
C ILE A 104 11.82 -5.99 -6.17
N VAL A 105 12.63 -5.14 -5.55
CA VAL A 105 14.10 -5.24 -5.62
C VAL A 105 14.59 -6.53 -4.97
N ILE A 106 14.07 -6.89 -3.80
CA ILE A 106 14.39 -8.15 -3.11
C ILE A 106 14.03 -9.35 -3.98
N ALA A 107 12.83 -9.36 -4.55
CA ALA A 107 12.36 -10.41 -5.44
C ALA A 107 13.28 -10.59 -6.67
N ARG A 108 13.63 -9.49 -7.34
CA ARG A 108 14.54 -9.52 -8.49
C ARG A 108 15.92 -10.10 -8.14
N ARG A 109 16.48 -9.71 -6.98
CA ARG A 109 17.75 -10.25 -6.49
C ARG A 109 17.66 -11.75 -6.18
N MET A 110 16.56 -12.20 -5.58
CA MET A 110 16.34 -13.63 -5.32
C MET A 110 16.30 -14.45 -6.62
N MET A 111 15.59 -13.98 -7.65
CA MET A 111 15.50 -14.66 -8.95
C MET A 111 16.87 -14.75 -9.64
N GLN A 112 17.68 -13.69 -9.58
CA GLN A 112 19.05 -13.69 -10.13
C GLN A 112 19.93 -14.73 -9.43
N ASN A 113 19.87 -14.82 -8.10
CA ASN A 113 20.67 -15.77 -7.34
C ASN A 113 20.31 -17.22 -7.71
N THR A 114 19.02 -17.55 -7.83
CA THR A 114 18.58 -18.88 -8.26
C THR A 114 19.08 -19.24 -9.66
N ALA A 115 19.07 -18.28 -10.61
CA ALA A 115 19.58 -18.49 -11.95
C ALA A 115 21.11 -18.73 -11.97
N ASN A 116 21.87 -17.98 -11.16
CA ASN A 116 23.32 -18.12 -11.07
C ASN A 116 23.75 -19.48 -10.52
N PHE A 117 23.05 -20.03 -9.51
CA PHE A 117 23.35 -21.36 -8.97
C PHE A 117 23.15 -22.46 -10.02
N GLY A 118 22.10 -22.38 -10.83
CA GLY A 118 21.83 -23.36 -11.89
C GLY A 118 22.84 -23.31 -13.04
N ALA A 119 23.53 -22.19 -13.25
CA ALA A 119 24.57 -22.05 -14.27
C ALA A 119 25.96 -22.52 -13.81
N SER A 120 26.16 -22.69 -12.50
CA SER A 120 27.43 -23.14 -11.88
C SER A 120 27.49 -24.63 -11.55
N ALA A 121 26.38 -25.37 -11.76
CA ALA A 121 26.24 -26.80 -11.50
C ALA A 121 26.23 -27.58 -12.81
#